data_AF-A0A1E5Q313-F1
#
_entry.id   AF-A0A1E5Q313-F1
#
_cell.length_a   1.000
_cell.length_b   1.000
_cell.length_c   1.000
_cell.angle_alpha   90.00
_cell.angle_beta   90.00
_cell.angle_gamma   90.00
#
_symmetry.space_group_name_H-M   'P 1'
#
loop_
_entity.id
_entity.type
_entity.pdbx_description
1 polymer ?
#
loop_
_entity_poly.entity_id
_entity_poly.type
_entity_poly.pdbx_seq_one_letter_code
_entity_poly.pdbx_strand_id
1 'polypeptide(L)'
;MAAAWAAFDESLRMQNGFDEELYVSFKQSLQACTDAWATLDAIPRLGVNILVDVFAATEANADLYEGESADRVMEAAYELHNLIGECVALS
;
A
#
# COMPACT_ATOMS: atom_id res chain seq x y z
N MET A 1 -6.30 -7.93 1.09
CA MET A 1 -5.29 -7.12 0.36
C MET A 1 -5.88 -6.35 -0.80
N ALA A 2 -6.18 -6.94 -1.97
CA ALA A 2 -6.58 -6.19 -3.17
C ALA A 2 -7.81 -5.28 -2.98
N ALA A 3 -8.85 -5.75 -2.27
CA ALA A 3 -10.04 -4.94 -1.99
C ALA A 3 -9.75 -3.76 -1.04
N ALA A 4 -8.87 -3.94 -0.05
CA ALA A 4 -8.49 -2.88 0.89
C ALA A 4 -7.65 -1.80 0.17
N TRP A 5 -6.73 -2.22 -0.70
CA TRP A 5 -5.98 -1.31 -1.56
C TRP A 5 -6.89 -0.53 -2.50
N ALA A 6 -7.80 -1.21 -3.22
CA ALA A 6 -8.70 -0.56 -4.16
C ALA A 6 -9.61 0.48 -3.48
N ALA A 7 -10.07 0.22 -2.25
CA ALA A 7 -10.86 1.17 -1.48
C ALA A 7 -10.02 2.39 -1.06
N PHE A 8 -8.79 2.19 -0.59
CA PHE A 8 -7.88 3.27 -0.21
C PHE A 8 -7.49 4.14 -1.42
N ASP A 9 -7.08 3.52 -2.53
CA ASP A 9 -6.74 4.22 -3.78
C ASP A 9 -7.92 5.01 -4.34
N GLU A 10 -9.12 4.43 -4.33
CA GLU A 10 -10.34 5.14 -4.76
C GLU A 10 -10.61 6.37 -3.90
N SER A 11 -10.43 6.27 -2.57
CA SER A 11 -10.60 7.40 -1.65
C SER A 11 -9.64 8.56 -2.00
N LEU A 12 -8.38 8.22 -2.28
CA LEU A 12 -7.36 9.19 -2.70
C LEU A 12 -7.70 9.84 -4.04
N ARG A 13 -8.06 9.04 -5.05
CA ARG A 13 -8.44 9.55 -6.38
C ARG A 13 -9.69 10.42 -6.37
N MET A 14 -10.62 10.15 -5.45
CA MET A 14 -11.83 10.95 -5.26
C MET A 14 -11.59 12.23 -4.43
N GLN A 15 -10.34 12.49 -4.00
CA GLN A 15 -9.96 13.64 -3.16
C GLN A 15 -10.76 13.72 -1.85
N ASN A 16 -11.16 12.57 -1.28
CA ASN A 16 -11.90 12.50 -0.01
C ASN A 16 -10.99 12.72 1.22
N GLY A 17 -9.76 13.20 1.01
CA GLY A 17 -8.72 13.28 2.04
C GLY A 17 -8.02 11.94 2.27
N PHE A 18 -7.11 11.94 3.26
CA PHE A 18 -6.41 10.73 3.68
C PHE A 18 -7.30 9.93 4.64
N ASP A 19 -7.83 8.81 4.16
CA ASP A 19 -8.65 7.91 4.97
C ASP A 19 -7.76 6.97 5.80
N GLU A 20 -7.59 7.33 7.08
CA GLU A 20 -6.75 6.60 8.03
C GLU A 20 -7.28 5.17 8.30
N GLU A 21 -8.59 4.96 8.28
CA GLU A 21 -9.17 3.63 8.55
C GLU A 21 -8.90 2.67 7.39
N LEU A 22 -9.10 3.15 6.15
CA LEU A 22 -8.76 2.39 4.94
C LEU A 22 -7.26 2.12 4.87
N TYR A 23 -6.44 3.10 5.24
CA TYR A 23 -5.00 2.95 5.29
C TYR A 23 -4.56 1.86 6.28
N VAL A 24 -5.06 1.91 7.52
CA VAL A 24 -4.77 0.90 8.54
C VAL A 24 -5.25 -0.50 8.10
N SER A 25 -6.45 -0.60 7.53
CA SER A 25 -6.99 -1.86 7.01
C SER A 25 -6.09 -2.46 5.90
N PHE A 26 -5.56 -1.59 5.04
CA PHE A 26 -4.63 -2.01 4.00
C PHE A 26 -3.30 -2.49 4.58
N LYS A 27 -2.71 -1.76 5.54
CA LYS A 27 -1.47 -2.20 6.23
C LYS A 27 -1.65 -3.55 6.91
N GLN A 28 -2.77 -3.78 7.59
CA GLN A 28 -3.08 -5.07 8.21
C GLN A 28 -3.18 -6.20 7.17
N SER A 29 -3.74 -5.91 6.00
CA SER A 29 -3.78 -6.88 4.91
C SER A 29 -2.40 -7.23 4.37
N LEU A 30 -1.48 -6.25 4.30
CA LEU A 30 -0.09 -6.48 3.89
C LEU A 30 0.64 -7.35 4.91
N GLN A 31 0.49 -7.05 6.20
CA GLN A 31 1.09 -7.85 7.27
C GLN A 31 0.60 -9.31 7.22
N ALA A 32 -0.70 -9.53 7.02
CA ALA A 32 -1.25 -10.88 6.88
C ALA A 32 -0.68 -11.63 5.66
N CYS A 33 -0.35 -10.91 4.56
CA CYS A 33 0.35 -11.50 3.42
C CYS A 33 1.79 -11.87 3.78
N THR A 34 2.52 -11.01 4.49
CA THR A 34 3.87 -11.31 4.99
C THR A 34 3.87 -12.56 5.85
N ASP A 35 2.96 -12.66 6.82
CA ASP A 35 2.86 -13.81 7.72
C ASP A 35 2.52 -15.11 6.96
N ALA A 36 1.63 -15.03 5.96
CA ALA A 36 1.27 -16.18 5.15
C ALA A 36 2.43 -16.64 4.25
N TRP A 37 3.19 -15.71 3.70
CA TRP A 37 4.29 -15.99 2.77
C TRP A 37 5.59 -16.36 3.47
N ALA A 38 5.76 -16.02 4.75
CA ALA A 38 6.91 -16.43 5.56
C ALA A 38 7.12 -17.96 5.63
N THR A 39 6.08 -18.74 5.32
CA THR A 39 6.12 -20.21 5.32
C THR A 39 6.21 -20.84 3.92
N LEU A 40 6.30 -20.02 2.87
CA LEU A 40 6.33 -20.46 1.48
C LEU A 40 7.76 -20.38 0.93
N ASP A 41 8.18 -21.42 0.20
CA ASP A 41 9.48 -21.43 -0.50
C ASP A 41 9.54 -20.43 -1.66
N ALA A 42 8.39 -19.90 -2.11
CA ALA A 42 8.30 -18.91 -3.18
C ALA A 42 7.06 -18.02 -3.05
N ILE A 43 7.25 -16.73 -3.31
CA ILE A 43 6.19 -15.73 -3.31
C ILE A 43 5.48 -15.71 -4.67
N PRO A 44 4.14 -15.69 -4.72
CA PRO A 44 3.41 -15.58 -5.98
C PRO A 44 3.77 -14.29 -6.74
N ARG A 45 4.24 -14.42 -7.99
CA ARG A 45 4.59 -13.27 -8.86
C ARG A 45 3.44 -12.27 -9.02
N LEU A 46 2.20 -12.74 -9.02
CA LEU A 46 1.02 -11.88 -9.08
C LEU A 46 0.91 -10.98 -7.84
N GLY A 47 1.28 -11.50 -6.66
CA GLY A 47 1.34 -10.71 -5.43
C GLY A 47 2.39 -9.61 -5.53
N VAL A 48 3.60 -9.95 -5.98
CA VAL A 48 4.69 -8.97 -6.17
C VAL A 48 4.31 -7.86 -7.15
N ASN A 49 3.70 -8.19 -8.29
CA ASN A 49 3.30 -7.19 -9.28
C ASN A 49 2.28 -6.18 -8.70
N ILE A 50 1.27 -6.67 -7.96
CA ILE A 50 0.28 -5.80 -7.32
C ILE A 50 0.97 -4.87 -6.31
N LEU A 51 1.96 -5.36 -5.57
CA LEU A 51 2.67 -4.57 -4.59
C LEU A 51 3.58 -3.50 -5.22
N VAL A 52 4.18 -3.78 -6.39
CA VAL A 52 4.97 -2.78 -7.12
C VAL A 52 4.09 -1.60 -7.57
N ASP A 53 2.84 -1.88 -7.99
CA ASP A 53 1.91 -0.84 -8.46
C ASP A 53 1.38 0.04 -7.31
N VAL A 54 1.32 -0.48 -6.07
CA VAL A 54 0.83 0.24 -4.89
C VAL A 54 1.62 1.51 -4.62
N PHE A 55 2.96 1.45 -4.67
CA PHE A 55 3.81 2.61 -4.41
C PHE A 55 3.57 3.70 -5.45
N ALA A 56 3.69 3.36 -6.74
CA ALA A 56 3.54 4.32 -7.82
C ALA A 56 2.14 4.95 -7.86
N ALA A 57 1.08 4.17 -7.59
CA ALA A 57 -0.28 4.70 -7.51
C ALA A 57 -0.46 5.67 -6.33
N THR A 58 0.07 5.32 -5.15
CA THR A 58 -0.07 6.16 -3.94
C THR A 58 0.74 7.45 -4.06
N GLU A 59 1.96 7.37 -4.60
CA GLU A 59 2.81 8.54 -4.86
C GLU A 59 2.18 9.48 -5.89
N ALA A 60 1.66 8.95 -7.00
CA ALA A 60 0.95 9.76 -8.00
C ALA A 60 -0.31 10.44 -7.44
N ASN A 61 -0.98 9.82 -6.47
CA ASN A 61 -2.13 10.44 -5.81
C ASN A 61 -1.73 11.61 -4.88
N ALA A 62 -0.47 11.71 -4.43
CA ALA A 62 -0.01 12.85 -3.62
C ALA A 62 -0.10 14.18 -4.38
N ASP A 63 0.08 14.15 -5.71
CA ASP A 63 -0.05 15.31 -6.59
C ASP A 63 -1.48 15.88 -6.65
N LEU A 64 -2.48 15.14 -6.15
CA LEU A 64 -3.87 15.60 -6.03
C LEU A 64 -4.11 16.47 -4.79
N TYR A 65 -3.13 16.56 -3.89
CA TYR A 65 -3.23 17.27 -2.62
C TYR A 65 -2.17 18.37 -2.51
N GLU A 66 -2.36 19.28 -1.57
CA GLU A 66 -1.38 20.34 -1.24
C GLU A 66 -1.05 20.35 0.26
N GLY A 67 0.15 20.82 0.59
CA GLY A 67 0.61 21.00 1.96
C GLY A 67 0.63 19.69 2.75
N GLU A 68 0.18 19.75 4.01
CA GLU A 68 0.21 18.62 4.95
C GLU A 68 -0.51 17.37 4.43
N SER A 69 -1.54 17.52 3.59
CA SER A 69 -2.25 16.37 3.02
C SER A 69 -1.40 15.66 1.96
N ALA A 70 -0.66 16.41 1.14
CA ALA A 70 0.29 15.82 0.18
C ALA A 70 1.43 15.10 0.92
N ASP A 71 1.96 15.72 1.97
CA ASP A 71 3.02 15.14 2.80
C ASP A 71 2.58 13.80 3.42
N ARG A 72 1.34 13.72 3.92
CA ARG A 72 0.77 12.48 4.48
C ARG A 72 0.59 11.38 3.44
N VAL A 73 0.12 11.71 2.24
CA VAL A 73 -0.02 10.71 1.16
C VAL A 73 1.35 10.20 0.72
N MET A 74 2.34 11.09 0.62
CA MET A 74 3.71 10.75 0.29
C MET A 74 4.37 9.88 1.36
N GLU A 75 4.21 10.23 2.65
CA GLU A 75 4.69 9.41 3.77
C GLU A 75 4.07 8.01 3.75
N ALA A 76 2.77 7.92 3.50
CA ALA A 76 2.07 6.65 3.37
C ALA A 76 2.61 5.81 2.20
N ALA A 77 2.95 6.43 1.06
CA ALA A 77 3.56 5.74 -0.06
C ALA A 77 4.90 5.09 0.34
N TYR A 78 5.77 5.82 1.04
CA TYR A 78 7.04 5.28 1.53
C TYR A 78 6.87 4.20 2.60
N GLU A 79 5.95 4.37 3.55
CA GLU A 79 5.66 3.34 4.55
C GLU A 79 5.17 2.04 3.86
N LEU A 80 4.27 2.15 2.88
CA LEU A 80 3.79 1.01 2.11
C LEU A 80 4.93 0.36 1.31
N HIS A 81 5.83 1.14 0.71
CA HIS A 81 6.99 0.60 0.00
C HIS A 81 7.86 -0.26 0.91
N ASN A 82 8.12 0.20 2.13
CA ASN A 82 8.92 -0.55 3.10
C ASN A 82 8.23 -1.84 3.53
N LEU A 83 6.94 -1.78 3.89
CA LEU A 83 6.15 -2.96 4.26
C LEU A 83 6.08 -3.99 3.13
N ILE A 84 5.97 -3.52 1.89
CA ILE A 84 5.99 -4.34 0.69
C ILE A 84 7.37 -4.98 0.51
N GLY A 85 8.44 -4.20 0.69
CA GLY A 85 9.81 -4.70 0.65
C GLY A 85 10.05 -5.83 1.64
N GLU A 86 9.55 -5.68 2.87
CA GLU A 86 9.59 -6.73 3.90
C GLU A 86 8.73 -7.95 3.53
N CYS A 87 7.56 -7.73 2.90
CA CYS A 87 6.66 -8.79 2.45
C CYS A 87 7.30 -9.65 1.34
N VAL A 88 8.13 -9.04 0.47
CA VAL A 88 8.74 -9.72 -0.68
C VAL A 88 10.19 -10.15 -0.48
N ALA A 89 10.84 -9.68 0.59
CA ALA A 89 12.17 -10.14 0.97
C ALA A 89 12.06 -11.61 1.38
N LEU A 90 12.53 -12.52 0.52
CA LEU A 90 12.68 -13.94 0.83
C LEU A 90 13.51 -14.06 2.12
N SER A 91 12.87 -14.48 3.21
CA SER A 91 13.50 -14.84 4.48
C SER A 91 14.24 -16.16 4.39
#